data_AF-A0ABD3F1F9-F1
#
_entry.id   AF-A0ABD3F1F9-F1
#
_cell.length_a   1.000
_cell.length_b   1.000
_cell.length_c   1.000
_cell.angle_alpha   90.00
_cell.angle_beta   90.00
_cell.angle_gamma   90.00
#
_symmetry.space_group_name_H-M   'P 1'
#
loop_
_entity.id
_entity.type
_entity.pdbx_description
1 polymer ?
#
loop_
_entity_poly.entity_id
_entity_poly.type
_entity_poly.pdbx_seq_one_letter_code
_entity_poly.pdbx_strand_id
1 'polypeptide(L)' 'MDMATKFGHLHIVEWLHYNREEGCSPWAMEGAASQGHLEVMKWLHFHRNEAITESVAEAAIWNAQADVFSWCNSIQYVNE' A
#
# COMPACT_ATOMS: atom_id res chain seq x y z
N MET A 1 11.00 2.64 -4.96
CA MET A 1 9.67 3.26 -4.79
C MET A 1 9.26 3.36 -3.32
N ASP A 2 9.81 2.52 -2.44
CA ASP A 2 9.49 2.34 -1.02
C ASP A 2 9.32 3.63 -0.20
N MET A 3 10.26 4.58 -0.27
CA MET A 3 10.15 5.80 0.54
C MET A 3 8.99 6.69 0.06
N ALA A 4 8.81 6.82 -1.25
CA ALA A 4 7.66 7.55 -1.80
C ALA A 4 6.35 6.89 -1.37
N THR A 5 6.31 5.55 -1.35
CA THR A 5 5.17 4.79 -0.86
C THR A 5 4.91 5.03 0.62
N LYS A 6 5.93 4.86 1.47
CA LYS A 6 5.86 4.98 2.93
C LYS A 6 5.45 6.38 3.39
N PHE A 7 5.79 7.43 2.64
CA PHE A 7 5.47 8.82 2.97
C PHE A 7 4.30 9.39 2.15
N GLY A 8 3.55 8.56 1.43
CA GLY A 8 2.28 8.96 0.81
C GLY A 8 2.43 9.81 -0.44
N HIS A 9 3.60 9.79 -1.10
CA HIS A 9 3.89 10.61 -2.27
C HIS A 9 3.41 9.93 -3.56
N LEU A 10 2.09 9.84 -3.75
CA LEU A 10 1.48 9.15 -4.90
C LEU A 10 2.05 9.61 -6.25
N HIS A 11 2.19 10.91 -6.47
CA HIS A 11 2.75 11.45 -7.71
C HIS A 11 4.19 10.96 -8.00
N ILE A 12 5.01 10.74 -6.96
CA ILE A 12 6.34 10.18 -7.10
C ILE A 12 6.25 8.67 -7.38
N VAL A 13 5.32 7.97 -6.73
CA VAL A 13 5.07 6.53 -6.99
C VAL A 13 4.66 6.31 -8.45
N GLU A 14 3.72 7.09 -8.96
CA GLU A 14 3.31 7.08 -10.37
C GLU A 14 4.49 7.37 -11.30
N TRP A 15 5.24 8.44 -11.02
CA TRP A 15 6.41 8.78 -11.83
C TRP A 15 7.44 7.65 -11.84
N LEU A 16 7.76 7.08 -10.68
CA LEU A 16 8.71 5.98 -10.57
C LEU A 16 8.23 4.73 -11.31
N HIS A 17 6.93 4.45 -11.31
CA HIS A 17 6.37 3.31 -12.04
C HIS A 17 6.49 3.46 -13.56
N TYR A 18 6.23 4.65 -14.10
CA TYR A 18 6.28 4.88 -15.55
C TYR A 18 7.68 5.08 -16.10
N ASN A 19 8.64 5.49 -15.25
CA ASN A 19 9.98 5.88 -15.69
C ASN A 19 11.07 4.90 -15.25
N ARG A 20 10.74 3.87 -14.45
CA ARG A 20 11.71 2.91 -13.92
C ARG A 20 11.13 1.51 -13.76
N GLU A 21 12.02 0.52 -13.65
CA GLU A 21 11.65 -0.91 -13.63
C GLU A 21 11.80 -1.57 -12.24
N GLU A 22 12.46 -0.95 -11.25
CA GLU A 22 12.79 -1.64 -9.98
C GLU A 22 11.58 -1.96 -9.11
N GLY A 23 10.50 -1.17 -9.21
CA GLY A 23 9.30 -1.33 -8.39
C GLY A 23 9.48 -0.95 -6.91
N CYS A 24 8.69 -1.59 -6.05
CA CYS A 24 8.77 -1.47 -4.59
C CYS A 24 9.11 -2.82 -3.94
N SER A 25 9.72 -2.76 -2.76
CA SER A 25 9.88 -3.94 -1.90
C SER A 25 8.56 -4.28 -1.18
N PRO A 26 8.43 -5.51 -0.63
CA PRO A 26 7.26 -5.90 0.16
C PRO A 26 6.97 -4.96 1.35
N TRP A 27 8.00 -4.34 1.93
CA TRP A 27 7.89 -3.43 3.06
C TRP A 27 7.23 -2.09 2.72
N ALA A 28 7.15 -1.75 1.43
CA ALA A 28 6.55 -0.49 1.00
C ALA A 28 5.06 -0.41 1.39
N MET A 29 4.32 -1.49 1.18
CA MET A 29 2.89 -1.56 1.49
C MET A 29 2.63 -1.49 3.00
N GLU A 30 3.43 -2.18 3.81
CA GLU A 30 3.36 -2.09 5.28
C GLU A 30 3.69 -0.67 5.76
N GLY A 31 4.70 -0.03 5.16
CA GLY A 31 5.06 1.34 5.43
C GLY A 31 3.89 2.30 5.16
N ALA A 32 3.27 2.23 3.99
CA ALA A 32 2.10 3.02 3.66
C ALA A 32 0.92 2.75 4.60
N ALA A 33 0.69 1.47 4.96
CA ALA A 33 -0.38 1.08 5.87
C ALA A 33 -0.18 1.63 7.28
N SER A 34 1.05 1.57 7.80
CA SER A 34 1.41 2.11 9.12
C SER A 34 1.19 3.63 9.22
N GLN A 35 1.27 4.34 8.09
CA GLN A 35 1.13 5.80 8.02
C GLN A 35 -0.25 6.26 7.49
N GLY A 36 -1.17 5.33 7.21
CA GLY A 36 -2.52 5.67 6.75
C GLY A 36 -2.61 6.11 5.29
N HIS A 37 -1.62 5.80 4.45
CA HIS A 37 -1.55 6.25 3.06
C HIS A 37 -2.38 5.39 2.10
N LEU A 38 -3.68 5.30 2.36
CA LEU A 38 -4.62 4.44 1.65
C LEU A 38 -4.62 4.63 0.12
N GLU A 39 -4.56 5.86 -0.37
CA GLU A 39 -4.60 6.12 -1.82
C GLU A 39 -3.37 5.58 -2.54
N VAL A 40 -2.19 5.60 -1.89
CA VAL A 40 -0.99 4.96 -2.43
C VAL A 40 -1.15 3.44 -2.45
N MET A 41 -1.71 2.86 -1.38
CA MET A 41 -1.92 1.41 -1.30
C MET A 41 -2.87 0.90 -2.38
N LYS A 42 -4.02 1.59 -2.59
CA LYS A 42 -4.97 1.30 -3.67
C LYS A 42 -4.28 1.36 -5.02
N TRP A 43 -3.52 2.42 -5.27
CA TRP A 43 -2.86 2.61 -6.55
C TRP A 43 -1.88 1.46 -6.84
N LEU A 44 -1.02 1.12 -5.88
CA LEU A 44 -0.07 0.00 -6.00
C LEU A 44 -0.78 -1.34 -6.21
N HIS A 45 -1.86 -1.59 -5.48
CA HIS A 45 -2.65 -2.81 -5.63
C HIS A 45 -3.26 -2.93 -7.04
N PHE A 46 -3.96 -1.89 -7.52
CA PHE A 46 -4.68 -1.96 -8.79
C PHE A 46 -3.80 -1.83 -10.04
N HIS A 47 -2.67 -1.11 -9.97
CA HIS A 47 -1.82 -0.87 -11.14
C HIS A 47 -0.61 -1.80 -11.23
N ARG A 48 -0.14 -2.30 -10.09
CA ARG A 48 1.05 -3.16 -10.01
C ARG A 48 0.78 -4.56 -9.47
N ASN A 49 -0.45 -4.86 -9.05
CA ASN A 49 -0.80 -6.14 -8.42
C ASN A 49 0.05 -6.43 -7.17
N GLU A 50 0.49 -5.38 -6.46
CA GLU A 50 1.20 -5.55 -5.19
C GLU A 50 0.26 -6.19 -4.16
N ALA A 51 0.77 -7.21 -3.47
CA ALA A 51 -0.03 -8.01 -2.56
C ALA A 51 -0.36 -7.23 -1.27
N ILE A 52 -1.58 -7.44 -0.76
CA ILE A 52 -1.94 -7.04 0.60
C ILE A 52 -1.88 -8.30 1.47
N THR A 53 -0.91 -8.32 2.38
CA THR A 53 -0.68 -9.42 3.32
C THR A 53 -1.32 -9.13 4.66
N GLU A 54 -1.41 -10.17 5.51
CA GLU A 54 -1.85 -10.01 6.91
C GLU A 54 -0.99 -8.97 7.65
N SER A 55 0.33 -8.95 7.43
CA SER A 55 1.24 -7.96 8.04
C SER A 55 0.91 -6.51 7.67
N VAL A 56 0.40 -6.26 6.46
CA VAL A 56 -0.07 -4.93 6.03
C VAL A 56 -1.32 -4.52 6.81
N ALA A 57 -2.27 -5.44 6.99
CA ALA A 57 -3.47 -5.19 7.78
C ALA A 57 -3.16 -5.01 9.27
N GLU A 58 -2.26 -5.83 9.83
CA GLU A 58 -1.76 -5.67 11.20
C GLU A 58 -1.11 -4.30 11.39
N ALA A 59 -0.22 -3.88 10.48
CA ALA A 59 0.44 -2.57 10.56
C ALA A 59 -0.57 -1.42 10.68
N ALA A 60 -1.71 -1.51 9.99
CA ALA A 60 -2.80 -0.55 10.13
C ALA A 60 -3.42 -0.57 11.53
N ILE A 61 -3.63 -1.75 12.14
CA ILE A 61 -4.15 -1.90 13.50
C ILE A 61 -3.20 -1.29 14.54
N TRP A 62 -1.92 -1.67 14.51
CA TRP A 62 -0.90 -1.19 15.47
C TRP A 62 -0.74 0.33 15.44
N ASN A 63 -1.03 0.97 14.31
CA ASN A 63 -0.92 2.41 14.11
C ASN A 63 -2.28 3.13 14.03
N ALA A 64 -3.37 2.47 14.42
CA ALA A 64 -4.73 3.02 14.48
C ALA A 64 -5.27 3.60 13.15
N GLN A 65 -4.88 3.00 12.02
CA GLN A 65 -5.30 3.40 10.67
C GLN A 65 -6.58 2.66 10.25
N ALA A 66 -7.72 3.08 10.79
CA ALA A 66 -9.02 2.40 10.61
C ALA A 66 -9.47 2.31 9.15
N ASP A 67 -9.24 3.36 8.35
CA ASP A 67 -9.62 3.38 6.93
C ASP A 67 -8.80 2.39 6.11
N VAL A 68 -7.50 2.29 6.41
CA VAL A 68 -6.61 1.31 5.77
C VAL A 68 -7.03 -0.10 6.15
N PHE A 69 -7.24 -0.38 7.44
CA PHE A 69 -7.69 -1.70 7.88
C PHE A 69 -9.02 -2.09 7.23
N SER A 70 -9.99 -1.16 7.19
CA SER A 70 -11.30 -1.40 6.57
C SER A 70 -11.17 -1.73 5.08
N TRP A 71 -10.27 -1.05 4.37
CA TRP A 71 -9.99 -1.35 2.97
C TRP A 71 -9.28 -2.70 2.80
N CYS A 72 -8.23 -3.00 3.59
CA CYS A 72 -7.54 -4.29 3.57
C CYS A 72 -8.51 -5.46 3.82
N ASN A 73 -9.47 -5.27 4.73
CA ASN A 73 -10.49 -6.26 5.01
C ASN A 73 -11.46 -6.41 3.81
N SER A 74 -11.83 -5.29 3.17
CA SER A 74 -12.75 -5.30 2.03
C SER A 74 -12.23 -6.08 0.82
N ILE A 75 -10.92 -6.13 0.59
CA ILE A 75 -10.32 -6.86 -0.54
C ILE A 75 -10.15 -8.37 -0.25
N GLN A 76 -10.06 -8.79 1.01
CA GLN A 76 -9.87 -10.19 1.39
C GLN A 76 -11.17 -10.99 1.19
N TYR A 77 -12.33 -10.38 1.41
CA TYR A 77 -13.65 -11.00 1.25
C TYR A 77 -14.25 -10.90 -0.17
N VAL A 78 -13.53 -10.30 -1.13
CA VAL A 78 -14.00 -10.16 -2.53
C VAL A 78 -13.44 -11.28 -3.45
N ASN A 79 -12.48 -12.07 -2.95
CA ASN A 79 -11.86 -13.16 -3.72
C ASN A 79 -12.35 -14.57 -3.31
N GLU A 80 -13.49 -14.67 -2.62
CA GLU A 80 -14.22 -15.92 -2.34
C GLU A 80 -15.49 -16.07 -3.21
#